data_AF-A0A914R3G7-F1
#
_entry.id   AF-A0A914R3G7-F1
#
_cell.length_a   1.000
_cell.length_b   1.000
_cell.length_c   1.000
_cell.angle_alpha   90.00
_cell.angle_beta   90.00
_cell.angle_gamma   90.00
#
_symmetry.space_group_name_H-M   'P 1'
#
loop_
_entity.id
_entity.type
_entity.pdbx_description
1 polymer ?
#
loop_
_entity_poly.entity_id
_entity_poly.type
_entity_poly.pdbx_seq_one_letter_code
_entity_poly.pdbx_strand_id
1 'polypeptide(L)' 'LNRIGNSWTWANGTPVTFTNWRPSQPDRCCGSNVTCVIANFGNRFTGMWDDAGCETVWANPHGYVCKT' A
#
# COMPACT_ATOMS: atom_id res chain seq x y z
N LEU A 1 -0.02 -4.73 3.49
CA LEU A 1 -1.39 -5.05 3.04
C LEU A 1 -1.26 -5.60 1.63
N ASN A 2 -1.91 -6.72 1.31
CA ASN A 2 -1.80 -7.38 0.01
C ASN A 2 -3.19 -7.49 -0.65
N ARG A 3 -3.27 -7.28 -1.96
CA ARG A 3 -4.50 -7.45 -2.74
C ARG A 3 -4.59 -8.87 -3.29
N ILE A 4 -5.63 -9.59 -2.91
CA ILE A 4 -5.95 -10.93 -3.39
C ILE A 4 -7.29 -10.86 -4.13
N GLY A 5 -7.25 -11.04 -5.46
CA GLY A 5 -8.40 -10.77 -6.33
C GLY A 5 -8.81 -9.30 -6.28
N ASN A 6 -10.01 -9.03 -5.77
CA ASN A 6 -10.56 -7.68 -5.61
C ASN A 6 -10.59 -7.20 -4.15
N SER A 7 -10.00 -7.96 -3.21
CA SER A 7 -10.02 -7.64 -1.78
C SER A 7 -8.62 -7.39 -1.23
N TRP A 8 -8.53 -6.50 -0.24
CA TRP A 8 -7.30 -6.23 0.51
C TRP A 8 -7.27 -7.04 1.80
N THR A 9 -6.11 -7.59 2.14
CA THR A 9 -5.89 -8.40 3.35
C THR A 9 -4.58 -8.01 4.02
N TRP A 10 -4.53 -7.99 5.36
CA TRP A 10 -3.27 -7.81 6.08
C TRP A 10 -2.36 -9.03 5.91
N ALA A 11 -1.04 -8.82 5.98
CA ALA A 11 -0.06 -9.89 5.77
C ALA A 11 -0.19 -11.05 6.78
N ASN A 12 -0.74 -10.76 7.97
CA ASN A 12 -1.02 -11.74 9.01
C ASN A 12 -2.42 -12.41 8.88
N GLY A 13 -3.15 -12.16 7.78
CA GLY A 13 -4.47 -12.72 7.53
C GLY A 13 -5.63 -12.04 8.27
N THR A 14 -5.37 -11.05 9.13
CA THR A 14 -6.45 -10.32 9.81
C THR A 14 -7.30 -9.50 8.83
N PRO A 15 -8.61 -9.36 9.08
CA PRO A 15 -9.49 -8.59 8.21
C PRO A 15 -9.13 -7.10 8.21
N VAL A 16 -9.37 -6.44 7.08
CA VAL A 16 -9.21 -4.99 6.95
C VAL A 16 -10.44 -4.30 7.51
N THR A 17 -10.30 -3.66 8.67
CA THR A 17 -11.37 -2.87 9.29
C THR A 17 -11.19 -1.37 9.10
N PHE A 18 -10.04 -0.94 8.58
CA PHE A 18 -9.70 0.46 8.36
C PHE A 18 -8.81 0.61 7.12
N THR A 19 -9.06 1.66 6.35
CA THR A 19 -8.23 2.07 5.22
C THR A 19 -7.99 3.57 5.24
N ASN A 20 -6.77 4.00 4.90
CA ASN A 20 -6.40 5.42 4.82
C ASN A 20 -5.85 5.79 3.44
N TRP A 21 -6.54 5.44 2.37
CA TRP A 21 -6.11 5.76 1.01
C TRP A 21 -5.94 7.26 0.80
N ARG A 22 -4.89 7.67 0.09
CA ARG A 22 -4.79 9.05 -0.41
C ARG A 22 -5.93 9.30 -1.42
N PRO A 23 -6.34 10.56 -1.63
CA PRO A 23 -7.28 10.89 -2.70
C PRO A 23 -6.89 10.25 -4.04
N SER A 24 -7.86 9.58 -4.67
CA SER A 24 -7.73 8.84 -5.94
C SER A 24 -6.98 7.51 -5.86
N GLN A 25 -6.81 6.93 -4.67
CA GLN A 25 -6.22 5.59 -4.50
C GLN A 25 -7.25 4.61 -3.92
N PRO A 26 -7.11 3.30 -4.16
CA PRO A 26 -6.12 2.67 -5.05
C PRO A 26 -6.48 2.86 -6.54
N ASP A 27 -5.49 3.07 -7.41
CA ASP A 27 -5.68 3.32 -8.84
C ASP A 27 -5.04 2.28 -9.77
N ARG A 28 -4.29 1.32 -9.23
CA ARG A 28 -3.59 0.27 -10.00
C ARG A 28 -2.62 0.83 -11.05
N CYS A 29 -2.11 2.05 -10.87
CA CYS A 29 -1.25 2.68 -11.86
C CYS A 29 0.21 2.18 -11.79
N CYS A 30 0.99 2.52 -12.82
CA CYS A 30 2.45 2.43 -12.82
C CYS A 30 3.07 1.02 -12.64
N GLY A 31 2.32 -0.08 -12.85
CA GLY A 31 2.88 -1.44 -12.82
C GLY A 31 1.90 -2.53 -13.23
N SER A 32 2.43 -3.72 -13.57
CA SER A 32 1.62 -4.91 -13.90
C SER A 32 1.14 -5.67 -12.67
N ASN A 33 1.80 -5.49 -11.51
CA ASN A 33 1.47 -6.17 -10.25
C ASN A 33 1.39 -5.19 -9.08
N VAL A 34 0.35 -4.35 -9.10
CA VAL A 34 0.06 -3.34 -8.07
C VAL A 34 -0.85 -3.99 -7.03
N THR A 35 -0.23 -4.72 -6.09
CA THR A 35 -0.91 -5.53 -5.07
C THR A 35 -0.41 -5.26 -3.66
N CYS A 36 0.60 -4.41 -3.48
CA CYS A 36 1.08 -3.98 -2.17
C CYS A 36 0.60 -2.56 -1.84
N VAL A 37 0.85 -2.14 -0.60
CA VAL A 37 0.52 -0.80 -0.12
C VAL A 37 1.74 -0.17 0.49
N ILE A 38 1.94 1.11 0.19
CA ILE A 38 2.92 1.95 0.89
C ILE A 38 2.20 3.05 1.67
N ALA A 39 2.80 3.48 2.77
CA ALA A 39 2.37 4.65 3.51
C ALA A 39 3.28 5.83 3.16
N ASN A 40 2.67 6.97 2.82
CA ASN A 40 3.38 8.20 2.56
C ASN A 40 3.99 8.76 3.86
N PHE A 41 5.18 9.34 3.76
CA PHE A 41 5.91 9.95 4.88
C PHE A 41 6.60 11.24 4.45
N GLY A 42 6.60 12.26 5.32
CA GLY A 42 7.34 13.51 5.10
C GLY A 42 6.72 14.47 4.09
N ASN A 43 5.45 14.28 3.72
CA ASN A 43 4.73 15.17 2.80
C ASN A 43 3.27 15.42 3.28
N ARG A 44 2.49 16.18 2.51
CA ARG A 44 1.10 16.53 2.87
C ARG A 44 0.14 15.33 2.99
N PHE A 45 0.52 14.16 2.48
CA PHE A 45 -0.24 12.90 2.54
C PHE A 45 0.33 11.95 3.59
N THR A 46 1.15 12.43 4.54
CA THR A 46 1.75 11.59 5.58
C THR A 46 0.71 10.70 6.27
N GLY A 47 1.00 9.40 6.35
CA GLY A 47 0.12 8.39 6.92
C GLY A 47 -0.97 7.87 5.96
N MET A 48 -1.19 8.52 4.81
CA MET A 48 -2.11 8.04 3.76
C MET A 48 -1.42 7.06 2.81
N TRP A 49 -2.22 6.22 2.18
CA TRP A 49 -1.76 5.04 1.47
C TRP A 49 -1.91 5.16 -0.04
N ASP A 50 -0.96 4.59 -0.77
CA ASP A 50 -1.01 4.34 -2.20
C ASP A 50 -0.91 2.84 -2.46
N ASP A 51 -1.57 2.31 -3.51
CA ASP A 51 -1.27 0.97 -3.99
C ASP A 51 -0.01 0.99 -4.86
N ALA A 52 0.81 -0.04 -4.74
CA ALA A 52 2.12 -0.08 -5.36
C ALA A 52 2.55 -1.51 -5.73
N GLY A 53 3.61 -1.60 -6.53
CA GLY A 53 4.35 -2.85 -6.70
C GLY A 53 4.99 -3.28 -5.38
N CYS A 54 5.11 -4.60 -5.17
CA CYS A 54 5.69 -5.13 -3.93
C CYS A 54 7.23 -5.06 -3.92
N GLU A 55 7.85 -5.24 -5.09
CA GLU A 55 9.32 -5.31 -5.22
C GLU A 55 9.91 -4.07 -5.91
N THR A 56 9.17 -3.51 -6.87
CA THR A 56 9.56 -2.30 -7.59
C THR A 56 8.49 -1.24 -7.39
N VAL A 57 8.90 -0.16 -6.74
CA VAL A 57 8.09 1.03 -6.45
C VAL A 57 8.69 2.24 -7.16
N TRP A 58 7.92 3.31 -7.34
CA TRP A 58 8.29 4.47 -8.16
C TRP A 58 9.47 5.28 -7.61
N ALA A 59 9.83 5.10 -6.34
CA ALA A 59 11.02 5.63 -5.72
C ALA A 59 11.73 4.49 -4.99
N ASN A 60 13.05 4.50 -4.88
CA ASN A 60 13.78 3.55 -4.06
C ASN A 60 14.95 4.27 -3.38
N PRO A 61 15.30 3.94 -2.12
CA PRO A 61 14.75 2.88 -1.27
C PRO A 61 13.52 3.28 -0.44
N HIS A 62 12.71 2.30 -0.03
CA HIS A 62 11.62 2.45 0.96
C HIS A 62 11.94 1.69 2.26
N GLY A 63 11.45 2.23 3.38
CA GLY A 63 11.46 1.53 4.67
C GLY A 63 10.20 0.66 4.87
N TYR A 64 10.23 -0.18 5.90
CA TYR A 64 9.12 -1.06 6.29
C TYR A 64 8.70 -0.81 7.73
N VAL A 65 7.42 -1.03 8.03
CA VAL A 65 6.90 -1.02 9.41
C VAL A 65 6.48 -2.44 9.77
N CYS A 66 7.12 -2.99 10.80
CA CYS A 66 6.81 -4.31 11.33
C CYS A 66 5.87 -4.21 12.54
N LYS A 67 5.01 -5.22 12.71
CA LYS A 67 4.19 -5.40 13.91
C LYS A 67 4.47 -6.79 14.48
N THR A 68 4.64 -6.87 15.80
CA THR A 68 4.75 -8.12 16.56
C THR A 68 3.39 -8.72 16.87
#